data_AF-A0A4W5LV34-F1
#
_entry.id   AF-A0A4W5LV34-F1
#
_cell.length_a   1.000
_cell.length_b   1.000
_cell.length_c   1.000
_cell.angle_alpha   90.00
_cell.angle_beta   90.00
_cell.angle_gamma   90.00
#
_symmetry.space_group_name_H-M   'P 1'
#
loop_
_entity.id
_entity.type
_entity.pdbx_description
1 polymer ?
#
loop_
_entity_poly.entity_id
_entity_poly.type
_entity_poly.pdbx_seq_one_letter_code
_entity_poly.pdbx_strand_id
1 'polypeptide(L)'
;CKIMNNPLSVKRMTVMTFSHEKGRLNFAPDTRFIRTETDHFFGPLPQTPPTPEEMGHCDSVYLDEVGDTQVVVFKHEKEDGAISTLVIRGSTDNRMDDIERAIDDGVNTFKVLVRDKRLVPGAGATEIELARQITSYGESCPGLEQYAIKKFAEAFEAVPRALAENSGIKGNELISKLYAVHHEGNKNMGFDIEGEGAALKDMLEAGILEPFLVKHWGIKLATNAAITVLRVDQIIMAKPAGGPRAPKQQGHWDKDEGDEPEHFDTHH
;
A
#
# COMPACT_ATOMS: atom_id res chain seq x y z
N CYS A 1 -16.89 44.47 21.60
CA CYS A 1 -15.89 43.72 22.40
C CYS A 1 -14.74 43.29 21.51
N LYS A 2 -13.51 43.14 22.03
CA LYS A 2 -12.51 42.27 21.40
C LYS A 2 -12.92 40.82 21.66
N ILE A 3 -13.03 40.00 20.63
CA ILE A 3 -13.03 38.54 20.73
C ILE A 3 -11.93 38.07 19.78
N MET A 4 -10.96 37.33 20.31
CA MET A 4 -9.92 36.71 19.49
C MET A 4 -10.46 35.37 18.99
N ASN A 5 -10.86 35.30 17.72
CA ASN A 5 -10.97 34.01 17.04
C ASN A 5 -9.62 33.69 16.42
N ASN A 6 -8.99 32.63 16.92
CA ASN A 6 -7.71 32.14 16.43
C ASN A 6 -7.96 31.27 15.18
N PRO A 7 -7.53 31.66 13.97
CA PRO A 7 -7.82 30.90 12.77
C PRO A 7 -6.94 29.65 12.71
N LEU A 8 -7.49 28.51 13.12
CA LEU A 8 -6.99 27.20 12.74
C LEU A 8 -7.26 27.00 11.25
N SER A 9 -6.39 27.59 10.42
CA SER A 9 -6.52 27.60 8.96
C SER A 9 -6.69 26.17 8.42
N VAL A 10 -7.84 25.90 7.81
CA VAL A 10 -8.00 24.74 6.92
C VAL A 10 -7.15 25.03 5.69
N LYS A 11 -5.96 24.42 5.60
CA LYS A 11 -4.98 24.77 4.56
C LYS A 11 -5.27 24.14 3.20
N ARG A 12 -6.05 23.06 3.20
CA ARG A 12 -6.32 22.23 2.04
C ARG A 12 -7.59 21.41 2.27
N MET A 13 -8.14 20.91 1.18
CA MET A 13 -9.25 19.96 1.15
C MET A 13 -8.96 18.94 0.05
N THR A 14 -8.91 17.65 0.38
CA THR A 14 -8.87 16.58 -0.63
C THR A 14 -10.29 16.09 -0.91
N VAL A 15 -10.56 15.84 -2.19
CA VAL A 15 -11.84 15.36 -2.71
C VAL A 15 -11.56 13.96 -3.27
N MET A 16 -11.99 12.89 -2.58
CA MET A 16 -11.80 11.52 -3.06
C MET A 16 -13.06 11.02 -3.75
N THR A 17 -12.91 10.50 -4.98
CA THR A 17 -14.03 10.20 -5.88
C THR A 17 -14.06 8.70 -6.19
N PHE A 18 -15.10 8.00 -5.73
CA PHE A 18 -15.23 6.54 -5.82
C PHE A 18 -16.28 6.16 -6.86
N SER A 19 -15.89 5.44 -7.92
CA SER A 19 -16.82 4.99 -8.97
C SER A 19 -17.15 3.50 -8.81
N HIS A 20 -18.43 3.17 -8.68
CA HIS A 20 -18.99 1.82 -8.62
C HIS A 20 -19.75 1.50 -9.92
N GLU A 21 -19.12 0.72 -10.79
CA GLU A 21 -19.75 0.23 -12.01
C GLU A 21 -19.83 -1.31 -12.01
N LYS A 22 -21.05 -1.85 -11.88
CA LYS A 22 -21.40 -3.28 -12.07
C LYS A 22 -20.41 -4.28 -11.43
N GLY A 23 -20.00 -4.04 -10.17
CA GLY A 23 -19.11 -4.92 -9.41
C GLY A 23 -17.59 -4.67 -9.60
N ARG A 24 -17.22 -3.64 -10.37
CA ARG A 24 -15.91 -3.00 -10.33
C ARG A 24 -16.01 -1.65 -9.62
N LEU A 25 -15.25 -1.52 -8.54
CA LEU A 25 -14.86 -0.21 -8.01
C LEU A 25 -13.61 0.24 -8.78
N ASN A 26 -13.68 1.37 -9.47
CA ASN A 26 -12.55 2.00 -10.16
C ASN A 26 -12.08 3.22 -9.35
N PHE A 27 -10.79 3.54 -9.43
CA PHE A 27 -10.15 4.62 -8.66
C PHE A 27 -9.28 5.47 -9.58
N ALA A 28 -9.43 6.80 -9.51
CA ALA A 28 -8.66 7.77 -10.30
C ALA A 28 -7.84 8.69 -9.36
N PRO A 29 -6.50 8.52 -9.26
CA PRO A 29 -5.69 9.09 -8.17
C PRO A 29 -5.17 10.53 -8.42
N ASP A 30 -5.91 11.39 -9.15
CA ASP A 30 -5.53 12.82 -9.32
C ASP A 30 -6.79 13.71 -9.45
N THR A 31 -7.51 13.85 -8.34
CA THR A 31 -8.77 14.62 -8.25
C THR A 31 -8.57 16.14 -8.20
N ARG A 32 -7.93 16.69 -9.23
CA ARG A 32 -7.94 18.14 -9.52
C ARG A 32 -9.03 18.58 -10.50
N PHE A 33 -9.74 17.64 -11.11
CA PHE A 33 -11.02 17.88 -11.79
C PHE A 33 -11.98 16.74 -11.47
N ILE A 34 -13.26 17.05 -11.24
CA ILE A 34 -14.34 16.05 -11.34
C ILE A 34 -14.53 15.77 -12.83
N ARG A 35 -13.69 14.90 -13.38
CA ARG A 35 -13.88 14.35 -14.72
C ARG A 35 -14.73 13.10 -14.54
N THR A 36 -16.02 13.20 -14.84
CA THR A 36 -16.89 12.03 -14.91
C THR A 36 -16.33 11.07 -15.95
N GLU A 37 -15.93 9.87 -15.54
CA GLU A 37 -15.51 8.80 -16.45
C GLU A 37 -16.73 8.23 -17.20
N THR A 38 -17.22 8.99 -18.18
CA THR A 38 -17.85 8.37 -19.34
C THR A 38 -16.75 7.74 -20.17
N ASP A 39 -16.93 6.46 -20.54
CA ASP A 39 -15.86 5.58 -21.02
C ASP A 39 -15.50 5.85 -22.51
N HIS A 40 -15.11 7.10 -22.80
CA HIS A 40 -14.85 7.63 -24.13
C HIS A 40 -13.39 8.06 -24.27
N PHE A 41 -12.75 7.49 -25.31
CA PHE A 41 -11.33 7.59 -25.62
C PHE A 41 -10.75 9.01 -25.45
N PHE A 42 -9.58 9.09 -24.81
CA PHE A 42 -8.70 10.26 -24.80
C PHE A 42 -8.02 10.44 -26.18
N GLY A 43 -8.82 10.67 -27.22
CA GLY A 43 -8.35 11.11 -28.54
C GLY A 43 -7.93 12.58 -28.55
N PRO A 44 -7.43 13.09 -29.69
CA PRO A 44 -7.32 14.53 -29.89
C PRO A 44 -8.70 15.18 -29.75
N LEU A 45 -8.76 16.37 -29.17
CA LEU A 45 -10.03 17.10 -28.96
C LEU A 45 -10.77 17.26 -30.31
N PRO A 46 -12.06 16.86 -30.40
CA PRO A 46 -12.83 17.05 -31.62
C PRO A 46 -12.96 18.55 -31.91
N GLN A 47 -12.77 18.93 -33.18
CA GLN A 47 -12.90 20.33 -33.61
C GLN A 47 -14.36 20.76 -33.86
N THR A 48 -15.31 19.86 -33.59
CA THR A 48 -16.75 20.12 -33.61
C THR A 48 -17.25 20.49 -32.21
N PRO A 49 -18.25 21.38 -32.07
CA PRO A 49 -18.88 21.64 -30.78
C PRO A 49 -19.57 20.37 -30.24
N PRO A 50 -19.62 20.18 -28.92
CA PRO A 50 -20.26 19.01 -28.32
C PRO A 50 -21.76 18.98 -28.63
N THR A 51 -22.25 17.81 -28.97
CA THR A 51 -23.67 17.54 -29.22
C THR A 51 -24.45 17.39 -27.90
N PRO A 52 -25.79 17.55 -27.90
CA PRO A 52 -26.61 17.32 -26.71
C PRO A 52 -26.54 15.89 -26.16
N GLU A 53 -26.15 14.91 -26.99
CA GLU A 53 -26.00 13.50 -26.62
C GLU A 53 -24.69 13.23 -25.84
N GLU A 54 -23.71 14.13 -25.94
CA GLU A 54 -22.44 14.07 -25.20
C GLU A 54 -22.50 14.81 -23.85
N MET A 55 -23.66 15.39 -23.48
CA MET A 55 -23.84 16.15 -22.24
C MET A 55 -24.30 15.26 -21.08
N GLY A 56 -23.51 15.23 -20.00
CA GLY A 56 -23.89 14.55 -18.75
C GLY A 56 -25.02 15.27 -18.01
N HIS A 57 -25.99 14.50 -17.49
CA HIS A 57 -27.09 15.01 -16.67
C HIS A 57 -26.72 15.01 -15.18
N CYS A 58 -27.11 16.06 -14.44
CA CYS A 58 -27.00 16.15 -13.00
C CYS A 58 -28.28 16.78 -12.43
N ASP A 59 -28.87 16.18 -11.38
CA ASP A 59 -30.17 16.61 -10.86
C ASP A 59 -30.09 17.94 -10.08
N SER A 60 -28.98 18.17 -9.36
CA SER A 60 -28.75 19.39 -8.58
C SER A 60 -27.27 19.78 -8.60
N VAL A 61 -27.00 21.04 -8.96
CA VAL A 61 -25.65 21.64 -8.92
C VAL A 61 -25.74 22.92 -8.10
N TYR A 62 -25.02 22.98 -6.99
CA TYR A 62 -24.97 24.15 -6.11
C TYR A 62 -23.55 24.40 -5.60
N LEU A 63 -23.31 25.63 -5.13
CA LEU A 63 -22.07 26.00 -4.45
C LEU A 63 -22.29 25.91 -2.94
N ASP A 64 -21.36 25.25 -2.25
CA ASP A 64 -21.30 25.10 -0.80
C ASP A 64 -19.95 25.65 -0.29
N GLU A 65 -19.81 25.90 1.01
CA GLU A 65 -18.59 26.49 1.60
C GLU A 65 -18.06 25.66 2.77
N VAL A 66 -17.05 24.83 2.50
CA VAL A 66 -16.62 23.73 3.39
C VAL A 66 -15.37 24.11 4.19
N GLY A 67 -15.48 25.18 4.97
CA GLY A 67 -14.37 25.74 5.76
C GLY A 67 -13.53 26.70 4.92
N ASP A 68 -14.09 27.89 4.72
CA ASP A 68 -13.50 29.03 4.03
C ASP A 68 -13.09 28.75 2.55
N THR A 69 -13.54 27.61 2.00
CA THR A 69 -13.27 27.14 0.64
C THR A 69 -14.59 26.83 -0.04
N GLN A 70 -14.85 27.49 -1.17
CA GLN A 70 -16.05 27.28 -1.98
C GLN A 70 -15.90 26.03 -2.86
N VAL A 71 -16.93 25.19 -2.89
CA VAL A 71 -16.95 23.91 -3.59
C VAL A 71 -18.23 23.79 -4.43
N VAL A 72 -18.13 23.20 -5.63
CA VAL A 72 -19.32 22.89 -6.43
C VAL A 72 -19.75 21.46 -6.14
N VAL A 73 -20.93 21.31 -5.54
CA VAL A 73 -21.54 20.02 -5.22
C VAL A 73 -22.45 19.61 -6.37
N PHE A 74 -22.07 18.52 -7.04
CA PHE A 74 -22.92 17.80 -7.99
C PHE A 74 -23.64 16.70 -7.21
N LYS A 75 -24.96 16.84 -7.05
CA LYS A 75 -25.79 15.89 -6.29
C LYS A 75 -26.86 15.29 -7.22
N HIS A 76 -26.92 13.97 -7.25
CA HIS A 76 -28.04 13.23 -7.84
C HIS A 76 -29.04 12.86 -6.74
N GLU A 77 -30.33 12.85 -7.06
CA GLU A 77 -31.39 12.48 -6.10
C GLU A 77 -31.75 10.99 -6.19
N LYS A 78 -31.31 10.31 -7.25
CA LYS A 78 -31.45 8.86 -7.43
C LYS A 78 -30.29 8.11 -6.77
N GLU A 79 -30.59 6.97 -6.17
CA GLU A 79 -29.60 6.09 -5.52
C GLU A 79 -28.65 5.40 -6.53
N ASP A 80 -28.93 5.44 -7.83
CA ASP A 80 -28.03 5.03 -8.93
C ASP A 80 -26.81 5.97 -9.12
N GLY A 81 -26.37 6.63 -8.05
CA GLY A 81 -25.15 7.44 -8.00
C GLY A 81 -23.91 6.56 -8.07
N ALA A 82 -23.50 6.18 -9.28
CA ALA A 82 -22.28 5.41 -9.52
C ALA A 82 -21.04 6.05 -8.90
N ILE A 83 -20.99 7.39 -8.82
CA ILE A 83 -19.90 8.14 -8.21
C ILE A 83 -20.34 8.70 -6.85
N SER A 84 -19.51 8.49 -5.82
CA SER A 84 -19.64 9.09 -4.50
C SER A 84 -18.34 9.78 -4.08
N THR A 85 -18.45 10.88 -3.33
CA THR A 85 -17.31 11.76 -3.04
C THR A 85 -17.13 11.98 -1.53
N LEU A 86 -15.93 11.72 -1.02
CA LEU A 86 -15.54 12.04 0.36
C LEU A 86 -14.71 13.34 0.39
N VAL A 87 -15.05 14.24 1.33
CA VAL A 87 -14.38 15.53 1.50
C VAL A 87 -13.56 15.50 2.79
N ILE A 88 -12.24 15.50 2.65
CA ILE A 88 -11.29 15.38 3.77
C ILE A 88 -10.71 16.76 4.11
N ARG A 89 -10.68 17.09 5.40
CA ARG A 89 -10.04 18.32 5.93
C ARG A 89 -8.97 17.97 6.95
N GLY A 90 -7.86 18.70 6.90
CA GLY A 90 -6.69 18.49 7.74
C GLY A 90 -5.94 19.81 8.02
N SER A 91 -5.15 19.82 9.08
CA SER A 91 -4.33 20.97 9.49
C SER A 91 -2.99 21.08 8.76
N THR A 92 -2.51 19.97 8.20
CA THR A 92 -1.26 19.85 7.44
C THR A 92 -1.41 18.82 6.32
N ASP A 93 -0.79 19.11 5.18
CA ASP A 93 -0.83 18.27 3.97
C ASP A 93 -0.33 16.83 4.24
N ASN A 94 0.81 16.66 4.93
CA ASN A 94 1.32 15.33 5.27
C ASN A 94 0.28 14.44 5.98
N ARG A 95 -0.50 15.03 6.91
CA ARG A 95 -1.56 14.32 7.64
C ARG A 95 -2.81 14.11 6.78
N MET A 96 -3.01 14.90 5.73
CA MET A 96 -4.05 14.68 4.73
C MET A 96 -3.70 13.47 3.87
N ASP A 97 -2.47 13.44 3.32
CA ASP A 97 -1.95 12.33 2.51
C ASP A 97 -2.05 10.97 3.25
N ASP A 98 -1.74 10.95 4.55
CA ASP A 98 -1.84 9.74 5.39
C ASP A 98 -3.30 9.30 5.63
N ILE A 99 -4.24 10.23 5.78
CA ILE A 99 -5.67 9.94 5.93
C ILE A 99 -6.28 9.46 4.61
N GLU A 100 -5.87 10.07 3.49
CA GLU A 100 -6.24 9.69 2.12
C GLU A 100 -5.83 8.24 1.82
N ARG A 101 -4.57 7.87 2.08
CA ARG A 101 -4.10 6.47 1.96
C ARG A 101 -4.90 5.50 2.84
N ALA A 102 -5.14 5.85 4.11
CA ALA A 102 -5.89 4.99 5.03
C ALA A 102 -7.36 4.78 4.59
N ILE A 103 -7.97 5.77 3.93
CA ILE A 103 -9.31 5.65 3.35
C ILE A 103 -9.29 4.76 2.09
N ASP A 104 -8.31 4.93 1.20
CA ASP A 104 -8.14 4.06 0.03
C ASP A 104 -7.90 2.60 0.42
N ASP A 105 -7.04 2.33 1.40
CA ASP A 105 -6.82 0.99 1.95
C ASP A 105 -8.09 0.41 2.59
N GLY A 106 -8.87 1.23 3.30
CA GLY A 106 -10.17 0.85 3.85
C GLY A 106 -11.20 0.47 2.77
N VAL A 107 -11.32 1.28 1.72
CA VAL A 107 -12.26 1.02 0.60
C VAL A 107 -11.79 -0.18 -0.24
N ASN A 108 -10.48 -0.37 -0.43
CA ASN A 108 -9.93 -1.57 -1.06
C ASN A 108 -10.15 -2.84 -0.21
N THR A 109 -10.06 -2.72 1.12
CA THR A 109 -10.40 -3.81 2.05
C THR A 109 -11.89 -4.16 1.95
N PHE A 110 -12.79 -3.17 1.91
CA PHE A 110 -14.22 -3.39 1.70
C PHE A 110 -14.52 -4.04 0.33
N LYS A 111 -13.86 -3.57 -0.74
CA LYS A 111 -13.92 -4.15 -2.10
C LYS A 111 -13.49 -5.62 -2.14
N VAL A 112 -12.57 -6.04 -1.27
CA VAL A 112 -12.20 -7.45 -1.07
C VAL A 112 -13.32 -8.21 -0.33
N LEU A 113 -13.83 -7.67 0.78
CA LEU A 113 -14.87 -8.31 1.60
C LEU A 113 -16.21 -8.51 0.87
N VAL A 114 -16.55 -7.62 -0.06
CA VAL A 114 -17.71 -7.78 -0.96
C VAL A 114 -17.56 -9.00 -1.89
N ARG A 115 -16.31 -9.40 -2.22
CA ARG A 115 -16.00 -10.54 -3.10
C ARG A 115 -15.79 -11.84 -2.33
N ASP A 116 -15.16 -11.78 -1.17
CA ASP A 116 -14.90 -12.93 -0.30
C ASP A 116 -15.09 -12.52 1.17
N LYS A 117 -16.14 -13.05 1.80
CA LYS A 117 -16.53 -12.70 3.17
C LYS A 117 -15.69 -13.39 4.26
N ARG A 118 -14.67 -14.17 3.89
CA ARG A 118 -13.83 -14.90 4.84
C ARG A 118 -12.80 -13.97 5.50
N LEU A 119 -12.84 -13.96 6.83
CA LEU A 119 -11.89 -13.29 7.71
C LEU A 119 -10.98 -14.32 8.38
N VAL A 120 -9.77 -13.91 8.77
CA VAL A 120 -8.79 -14.70 9.54
C VAL A 120 -8.21 -13.86 10.69
N PRO A 121 -7.80 -14.48 11.81
CA PRO A 121 -7.23 -13.75 12.95
C PRO A 121 -5.88 -13.12 12.58
N GLY A 122 -5.72 -11.83 12.86
CA GLY A 122 -4.54 -11.05 12.51
C GLY A 122 -3.39 -11.16 13.51
N ALA A 123 -2.56 -10.10 13.59
CA ALA A 123 -1.47 -9.94 14.56
C ALA A 123 -0.53 -11.16 14.73
N GLY A 124 -0.23 -11.85 13.63
CA GLY A 124 0.65 -13.02 13.59
C GLY A 124 -0.01 -14.36 13.95
N ALA A 125 -1.29 -14.39 14.34
CA ALA A 125 -1.99 -15.63 14.67
C ALA A 125 -2.09 -16.57 13.46
N THR A 126 -2.52 -16.04 12.31
CA THR A 126 -2.56 -16.79 11.04
C THR A 126 -1.18 -17.28 10.63
N GLU A 127 -0.15 -16.44 10.76
CA GLU A 127 1.23 -16.76 10.37
C GLU A 127 1.85 -17.89 11.22
N ILE A 128 1.63 -17.91 12.54
CA ILE A 128 2.12 -18.98 13.42
C ILE A 128 1.37 -20.29 13.19
N GLU A 129 0.05 -20.27 12.99
CA GLU A 129 -0.70 -21.49 12.67
C GLU A 129 -0.29 -22.07 11.30
N LEU A 130 0.02 -21.22 10.31
CA LEU A 130 0.62 -21.65 9.05
C LEU A 130 2.02 -22.24 9.25
N ALA A 131 2.90 -21.58 10.01
CA ALA A 131 4.24 -22.09 10.31
C ALA A 131 4.17 -23.47 10.99
N ARG A 132 3.25 -23.65 11.95
CA ARG A 132 2.99 -24.92 12.64
C ARG A 132 2.54 -26.01 11.66
N GLN A 133 1.51 -25.75 10.86
CA GLN A 133 0.99 -26.73 9.89
C GLN A 133 2.01 -27.10 8.80
N ILE A 134 2.75 -26.12 8.26
CA ILE A 134 3.77 -26.35 7.23
C ILE A 134 4.96 -27.13 7.81
N THR A 135 5.36 -26.86 9.06
CA THR A 135 6.40 -27.65 9.75
C THR A 135 5.98 -29.11 9.91
N SER A 136 4.75 -29.38 10.38
CA SER A 136 4.22 -30.74 10.49
C SER A 136 4.07 -31.44 9.14
N TYR A 137 3.68 -30.72 8.09
CA TYR A 137 3.66 -31.25 6.72
C TYR A 137 5.08 -31.66 6.27
N GLY A 138 6.08 -30.82 6.54
CA GLY A 138 7.49 -31.12 6.26
C GLY A 138 8.03 -32.36 6.98
N GLU A 139 7.44 -32.76 8.11
CA GLU A 139 7.78 -34.02 8.79
C GLU A 139 7.17 -35.26 8.13
N SER A 140 6.07 -35.10 7.40
CA SER A 140 5.48 -36.17 6.58
C SER A 140 6.22 -36.40 5.24
N CYS A 141 6.95 -35.39 4.75
CA CYS A 141 7.70 -35.45 3.50
C CYS A 141 9.12 -36.00 3.71
N PRO A 142 9.51 -37.15 3.12
CA PRO A 142 10.88 -37.65 3.17
C PRO A 142 11.80 -36.96 2.16
N GLY A 143 13.11 -36.92 2.45
CA GLY A 143 14.14 -36.43 1.52
C GLY A 143 14.58 -34.99 1.78
N LEU A 144 15.28 -34.39 0.80
CA LEU A 144 15.89 -33.05 0.95
C LEU A 144 14.85 -31.92 1.02
N GLU A 145 13.67 -32.12 0.44
CA GLU A 145 12.59 -31.12 0.43
C GLU A 145 12.07 -30.79 1.84
N GLN A 146 12.17 -31.72 2.80
CA GLN A 146 11.85 -31.51 4.21
C GLN A 146 12.51 -30.25 4.79
N TYR A 147 13.79 -30.03 4.50
CA TYR A 147 14.54 -28.88 5.00
C TYR A 147 14.04 -27.56 4.39
N ALA A 148 13.69 -27.58 3.09
CA ALA A 148 13.13 -26.42 2.40
C ALA A 148 11.72 -26.09 2.93
N ILE A 149 10.87 -27.10 3.15
CA ILE A 149 9.52 -26.92 3.72
C ILE A 149 9.61 -26.33 5.14
N LYS A 150 10.50 -26.86 6.00
CA LYS A 150 10.70 -26.33 7.35
C LYS A 150 11.27 -24.90 7.35
N LYS A 151 12.18 -24.55 6.43
CA LYS A 151 12.65 -23.17 6.28
C LYS A 151 11.60 -22.22 5.68
N PHE A 152 10.68 -22.72 4.85
CA PHE A 152 9.53 -21.93 4.39
C PHE A 152 8.54 -21.66 5.53
N ALA A 153 8.35 -22.61 6.46
CA ALA A 153 7.57 -22.39 7.68
C ALA A 153 8.22 -21.33 8.60
N GLU A 154 9.52 -21.47 8.88
CA GLU A 154 10.30 -20.52 9.70
C GLU A 154 10.23 -19.08 9.17
N ALA A 155 10.11 -18.89 7.84
CA ALA A 155 9.97 -17.58 7.23
C ALA A 155 8.68 -16.82 7.63
N PHE A 156 7.60 -17.52 8.01
CA PHE A 156 6.38 -16.87 8.50
C PHE A 156 6.57 -16.20 9.86
N GLU A 157 7.53 -16.66 10.68
CA GLU A 157 7.84 -16.05 11.98
C GLU A 157 8.37 -14.61 11.85
N ALA A 158 8.88 -14.22 10.67
CA ALA A 158 9.35 -12.86 10.41
C ALA A 158 8.26 -11.79 10.62
N VAL A 159 6.99 -12.14 10.42
CA VAL A 159 5.86 -11.20 10.60
C VAL A 159 5.60 -10.88 12.08
N PRO A 160 5.32 -11.84 12.99
CA PRO A 160 5.20 -11.54 14.42
C PRO A 160 6.53 -11.06 15.04
N ARG A 161 7.68 -11.44 14.48
CA ARG A 161 9.00 -10.89 14.88
C ARG A 161 9.08 -9.39 14.62
N ALA A 162 8.72 -8.93 13.42
CA ALA A 162 8.70 -7.51 13.08
C ALA A 162 7.65 -6.72 13.90
N LEU A 163 6.49 -7.31 14.20
CA LEU A 163 5.50 -6.70 15.10
C LEU A 163 6.06 -6.49 16.52
N ALA A 164 6.74 -7.51 17.08
CA ALA A 164 7.40 -7.39 18.38
C ALA A 164 8.51 -6.33 18.37
N GLU A 165 9.39 -6.34 17.36
CA GLU A 165 10.51 -5.41 17.24
C GLU A 165 10.03 -3.95 17.12
N ASN A 166 8.97 -3.70 16.33
CA ASN A 166 8.32 -2.38 16.26
C ASN A 166 7.68 -1.94 17.60
N SER A 167 7.29 -2.90 18.44
CA SER A 167 6.71 -2.65 19.77
C SER A 167 7.76 -2.63 20.90
N GLY A 168 9.05 -2.75 20.58
CA GLY A 168 10.13 -2.83 21.58
C GLY A 168 10.19 -4.16 22.35
N ILE A 169 9.44 -5.18 21.93
CA ILE A 169 9.32 -6.48 22.57
C ILE A 169 10.35 -7.47 21.97
N LYS A 170 10.86 -8.39 22.78
CA LYS A 170 11.78 -9.44 22.33
C LYS A 170 11.04 -10.46 21.46
N GLY A 171 11.21 -10.37 20.14
CA GLY A 171 10.54 -11.26 19.18
C GLY A 171 10.69 -12.75 19.49
N ASN A 172 11.86 -13.21 19.96
CA ASN A 172 12.07 -14.62 20.37
C ASN A 172 11.15 -15.04 21.54
N GLU A 173 10.89 -14.16 22.51
CA GLU A 173 10.02 -14.45 23.64
C GLU A 173 8.56 -14.55 23.19
N LEU A 174 8.12 -13.62 22.34
CA LEU A 174 6.79 -13.62 21.74
C LEU A 174 6.55 -14.90 20.93
N ILE A 175 7.48 -15.26 20.04
CA ILE A 175 7.36 -16.44 19.17
C ILE A 175 7.27 -17.73 20.00
N SER A 176 8.09 -17.89 21.05
CA SER A 176 8.00 -19.04 21.95
C SER A 176 6.64 -19.12 22.68
N LYS A 177 6.09 -17.99 23.13
CA LYS A 177 4.75 -17.95 23.74
C LYS A 177 3.65 -18.28 22.73
N LEU A 178 3.69 -17.70 21.52
CA LEU A 178 2.73 -17.97 20.45
C LEU A 178 2.71 -19.45 20.09
N TYR A 179 3.87 -20.07 19.85
CA TYR A 179 3.93 -21.49 19.52
C TYR A 179 3.36 -22.40 20.60
N ALA A 180 3.60 -22.12 21.88
CA ALA A 180 3.04 -22.91 22.98
C ALA A 180 1.50 -22.90 22.96
N VAL A 181 0.92 -21.70 22.88
CA VAL A 181 -0.55 -21.50 22.90
C VAL A 181 -1.21 -22.02 21.60
N HIS A 182 -0.54 -21.92 20.45
CA HIS A 182 -1.01 -22.55 19.20
C HIS A 182 -0.87 -24.08 19.21
N HIS A 183 0.11 -24.64 19.93
CA HIS A 183 0.24 -26.09 20.11
C HIS A 183 -0.90 -26.68 20.94
N GLU A 184 -1.37 -25.95 21.96
CA GLU A 184 -2.59 -26.25 22.73
C GLU A 184 -3.89 -26.19 21.89
N GLY A 185 -3.82 -25.62 20.69
CA GLY A 185 -4.91 -25.58 19.71
C GLY A 185 -5.59 -24.21 19.54
N ASN A 186 -5.14 -23.18 20.25
CA ASN A 186 -5.78 -21.87 20.30
C ASN A 186 -5.39 -20.98 19.10
N LYS A 187 -5.87 -21.34 17.90
CA LYS A 187 -5.49 -20.74 16.60
C LYS A 187 -5.75 -19.23 16.46
N ASN A 188 -6.63 -18.67 17.27
CA ASN A 188 -6.98 -17.25 17.24
C ASN A 188 -5.96 -16.34 17.97
N MET A 189 -5.05 -16.94 18.76
CA MET A 189 -4.21 -16.19 19.69
C MET A 189 -3.11 -15.43 18.94
N GLY A 190 -3.17 -14.11 18.98
CA GLY A 190 -2.21 -13.20 18.36
C GLY A 190 -1.42 -12.42 19.42
N PHE A 191 -0.49 -11.60 18.94
CA PHE A 191 0.25 -10.66 19.77
C PHE A 191 -0.65 -9.47 20.16
N ASP A 192 -0.73 -9.16 21.46
CA ASP A 192 -1.37 -7.92 21.92
C ASP A 192 -0.30 -6.82 22.10
N ILE A 193 -0.40 -5.78 21.26
CA ILE A 193 0.50 -4.60 21.27
C ILE A 193 0.12 -3.63 22.41
N GLU A 194 -1.13 -3.67 22.91
CA GLU A 194 -1.59 -2.84 24.03
C GLU A 194 -1.26 -3.47 25.39
N GLY A 195 -0.90 -4.76 25.42
CA GLY A 195 -0.59 -5.51 26.63
C GLY A 195 0.83 -5.29 27.15
N GLU A 196 1.06 -5.61 28.44
CA GLU A 196 2.39 -5.48 29.03
C GLU A 196 3.35 -6.59 28.56
N GLY A 197 4.35 -6.20 27.77
CA GLY A 197 5.42 -7.09 27.31
C GLY A 197 5.01 -7.99 26.14
N ALA A 198 5.51 -9.23 26.10
CA ALA A 198 5.01 -10.23 25.15
C ALA A 198 3.70 -10.85 25.69
N ALA A 199 2.61 -10.08 25.60
CA ALA A 199 1.24 -10.47 25.94
C ALA A 199 0.53 -11.11 24.74
N LEU A 200 -0.40 -12.04 24.99
CA LEU A 200 -1.19 -12.74 23.98
C LEU A 200 -2.69 -12.62 24.27
N LYS A 201 -3.50 -12.58 23.21
CA LYS A 201 -4.95 -12.34 23.27
C LYS A 201 -5.65 -13.01 22.10
N ASP A 202 -6.92 -13.38 22.26
CA ASP A 202 -7.72 -13.91 21.16
C ASP A 202 -8.07 -12.77 20.20
N MET A 203 -7.62 -12.87 18.95
CA MET A 203 -7.82 -11.83 17.93
C MET A 203 -9.25 -11.79 17.38
N LEU A 204 -10.03 -12.87 17.51
CA LEU A 204 -11.45 -12.89 17.19
C LEU A 204 -12.26 -12.15 18.27
N GLU A 205 -11.92 -12.32 19.55
CA GLU A 205 -12.52 -11.54 20.64
C GLU A 205 -12.09 -10.06 20.61
N ALA A 206 -10.83 -9.78 20.24
CA ALA A 206 -10.34 -8.41 20.05
C ALA A 206 -10.87 -7.73 18.76
N GLY A 207 -11.51 -8.48 17.86
CA GLY A 207 -11.99 -7.96 16.56
C GLY A 207 -10.87 -7.67 15.53
N ILE A 208 -9.64 -8.09 15.79
CA ILE A 208 -8.46 -7.85 14.94
C ILE A 208 -8.42 -8.93 13.84
N LEU A 209 -9.22 -8.71 12.80
CA LEU A 209 -9.46 -9.64 11.71
C LEU A 209 -8.99 -9.07 10.36
N GLU A 210 -8.31 -9.90 9.57
CA GLU A 210 -7.82 -9.56 8.23
C GLU A 210 -8.60 -10.36 7.16
N PRO A 211 -8.81 -9.83 5.93
CA PRO A 211 -9.48 -10.59 4.87
C PRO A 211 -8.61 -11.75 4.37
N PHE A 212 -9.17 -12.96 4.33
CA PHE A 212 -8.50 -14.17 3.85
C PHE A 212 -7.83 -13.97 2.48
N LEU A 213 -8.52 -13.27 1.57
CA LEU A 213 -8.06 -13.07 0.20
C LEU A 213 -6.79 -12.21 0.12
N VAL A 214 -6.59 -11.28 1.06
CA VAL A 214 -5.36 -10.46 1.15
C VAL A 214 -4.17 -11.34 1.53
N LYS A 215 -4.30 -12.15 2.60
CA LYS A 215 -3.25 -13.13 3.00
C LYS A 215 -2.95 -14.12 1.87
N HIS A 216 -3.98 -14.66 1.20
CA HIS A 216 -3.81 -15.61 0.09
C HIS A 216 -2.97 -15.03 -1.05
N TRP A 217 -3.28 -13.82 -1.53
CA TRP A 217 -2.51 -13.19 -2.59
C TRP A 217 -1.14 -12.73 -2.11
N GLY A 218 -1.00 -12.21 -0.89
CA GLY A 218 0.28 -11.82 -0.31
C GLY A 218 1.29 -12.96 -0.30
N ILE A 219 0.93 -14.11 0.28
CA ILE A 219 1.78 -15.31 0.33
C ILE A 219 2.12 -15.80 -1.08
N LYS A 220 1.13 -15.86 -1.97
CA LYS A 220 1.29 -16.38 -3.35
C LYS A 220 2.18 -15.48 -4.21
N LEU A 221 2.04 -14.16 -4.10
CA LEU A 221 2.85 -13.19 -4.83
C LEU A 221 4.28 -13.12 -4.28
N ALA A 222 4.46 -13.10 -2.95
CA ALA A 222 5.77 -13.15 -2.31
C ALA A 222 6.54 -14.43 -2.68
N THR A 223 5.88 -15.59 -2.65
CA THR A 223 6.47 -16.88 -3.04
C THR A 223 6.89 -16.88 -4.52
N ASN A 224 6.03 -16.40 -5.42
CA ASN A 224 6.35 -16.29 -6.85
C ASN A 224 7.50 -15.32 -7.12
N ALA A 225 7.57 -14.19 -6.40
CA ALA A 225 8.66 -13.23 -6.51
C ALA A 225 9.98 -13.85 -6.02
N ALA A 226 9.99 -14.49 -4.85
CA ALA A 226 11.16 -15.19 -4.31
C ALA A 226 11.67 -16.28 -5.26
N ILE A 227 10.78 -17.12 -5.80
CA ILE A 227 11.12 -18.14 -6.82
C ILE A 227 11.69 -17.49 -8.09
N THR A 228 11.19 -16.33 -8.50
CA THR A 228 11.68 -15.63 -9.70
C THR A 228 13.09 -15.07 -9.49
N VAL A 229 13.37 -14.47 -8.32
CA VAL A 229 14.70 -13.98 -7.95
C VAL A 229 15.70 -15.14 -7.82
N LEU A 230 15.34 -16.21 -7.10
CA LEU A 230 16.20 -17.38 -6.87
C LEU A 230 16.48 -18.22 -8.13
N ARG A 231 15.78 -17.97 -9.24
CA ARG A 231 16.05 -18.59 -10.56
C ARG A 231 17.09 -17.84 -11.39
N VAL A 232 17.47 -16.62 -11.00
CA VAL A 232 18.45 -15.80 -11.73
C VAL A 232 19.83 -15.99 -11.10
N ASP A 233 20.63 -16.89 -11.66
CA ASP A 233 22.01 -17.15 -11.21
C ASP A 233 22.94 -15.94 -11.46
N GLN A 234 22.85 -15.34 -12.66
CA GLN A 234 23.74 -14.25 -13.08
C GLN A 234 23.00 -13.19 -13.91
N ILE A 235 23.45 -11.94 -13.78
CA ILE A 235 22.95 -10.78 -14.53
C ILE A 235 24.13 -10.11 -15.24
N ILE A 236 24.10 -10.09 -16.58
CA ILE A 236 25.12 -9.42 -17.40
C ILE A 236 24.57 -8.04 -17.82
N MET A 237 25.12 -6.97 -17.23
CA MET A 237 24.69 -5.60 -17.48
C MET A 237 25.36 -5.04 -18.74
N ALA A 238 24.59 -4.91 -19.84
CA ALA A 238 25.11 -4.46 -21.14
C ALA A 238 25.67 -3.01 -21.16
N LYS A 239 25.35 -2.20 -20.14
CA LYS A 239 26.00 -0.92 -19.84
C LYS A 239 26.11 -0.77 -18.31
N PRO A 240 27.18 -0.14 -17.78
CA PRO A 240 27.23 0.27 -16.38
C PRO A 240 26.04 1.16 -16.03
N ALA A 241 25.45 0.96 -14.85
CA ALA A 241 24.33 1.76 -14.39
C ALA A 241 24.74 3.24 -14.30
N GLY A 242 24.10 4.10 -15.10
CA GLY A 242 24.39 5.53 -15.22
C GLY A 242 23.90 6.34 -14.03
N GLY A 243 24.39 6.05 -12.83
CA GLY A 243 24.18 6.92 -11.67
C GLY A 243 24.75 8.32 -11.90
N PRO A 244 24.27 9.36 -11.17
CA PRO A 244 24.78 10.72 -11.32
C PRO A 244 26.30 10.76 -11.14
N ARG A 245 27.02 11.15 -12.20
CA ARG A 245 28.47 11.34 -12.12
C ARG A 245 28.74 12.45 -11.09
N ALA A 246 29.51 12.14 -10.06
CA ALA A 246 29.99 13.13 -9.11
C ALA A 246 30.65 14.30 -9.89
N PRO A 247 30.39 15.57 -9.52
CA PRO A 247 30.97 16.71 -10.24
C PRO A 247 32.50 16.57 -10.31
N LYS A 248 33.06 16.66 -11.52
CA LYS A 248 34.52 16.74 -11.67
C LYS A 248 34.99 18.00 -10.94
N GLN A 249 35.70 17.82 -9.83
CA GLN A 249 36.39 18.91 -9.15
C GLN A 249 37.36 19.55 -10.15
N GLN A 250 37.18 20.85 -10.43
CA GLN A 250 38.02 21.56 -11.39
C GLN A 250 39.47 21.60 -10.88
N GLY A 251 40.41 21.32 -11.79
CA GLY A 251 41.82 21.19 -11.46
C GLY A 251 42.42 22.49 -10.93
N HIS A 252 43.44 22.34 -10.08
CA HIS A 252 44.21 23.44 -9.50
C HIS A 252 44.81 24.33 -10.59
N TRP A 253 44.71 25.66 -10.45
CA TRP A 253 45.17 26.65 -11.42
C TRP A 253 46.68 26.91 -11.36
N ASP A 254 47.50 25.86 -11.35
CA ASP A 254 48.96 25.98 -11.47
C ASP A 254 49.54 24.84 -12.31
N LYS A 255 50.06 25.19 -13.50
CA LYS A 255 51.23 24.57 -14.14
C LYS A 255 51.67 25.39 -15.35
N ASP A 256 52.96 25.68 -15.39
CA ASP A 256 53.60 26.59 -16.32
C ASP A 256 53.77 26.02 -17.75
N GLU A 257 54.22 26.89 -18.65
CA GLU A 257 54.43 26.61 -20.09
C GLU A 257 55.47 25.49 -20.34
N GLY A 258 55.20 24.60 -21.30
CA GLY A 258 56.15 23.54 -21.69
C GLY A 258 55.60 22.50 -22.68
N ASP A 259 55.75 22.80 -23.97
CA ASP A 259 55.88 21.92 -25.16
C ASP A 259 54.87 20.75 -25.41
N GLU A 260 54.17 20.87 -26.56
CA GLU A 260 53.53 19.79 -27.35
C GLU A 260 54.53 19.06 -28.28
N PRO A 261 54.17 18.00 -29.05
CA PRO A 261 53.08 16.99 -28.95
C PRO A 261 53.70 15.56 -28.91
N GLU A 262 53.11 14.39 -29.24
CA GLU A 262 51.79 13.90 -29.70
C GLU A 262 51.51 12.54 -29.02
N HIS A 263 50.25 12.02 -29.08
CA HIS A 263 50.07 10.63 -29.55
C HIS A 263 48.64 10.30 -30.07
N PHE A 264 48.53 10.18 -31.39
CA PHE A 264 47.76 9.19 -32.17
C PHE A 264 46.47 8.56 -31.58
N ASP A 265 45.31 8.91 -32.16
CA ASP A 265 44.05 8.17 -31.98
C ASP A 265 44.12 6.73 -32.52
N THR A 266 43.54 5.78 -31.79
CA THR A 266 43.15 4.47 -32.34
C THR A 266 41.77 4.06 -31.83
N HIS A 267 40.79 4.07 -32.73
CA HIS A 267 39.48 3.47 -32.49
C HIS A 267 39.56 1.95 -32.55
N HIS A 268 38.99 1.27 -31.55
CA HIS A 268 38.27 -0.01 -31.64
C HIS A 268 37.20 -0.06 -30.54
#